data_AF-A0A1R3V6Y8-F1
#
_entry.id   AF-A0A1R3V6Y8-F1
#
_cell.length_a   1.000
_cell.length_b   1.000
_cell.length_c   1.000
_cell.angle_alpha   90.00
_cell.angle_beta   90.00
_cell.angle_gamma   90.00
#
_symmetry.space_group_name_H-M   'P 1'
#
loop_
_entity.id
_entity.type
_entity.pdbx_description
1 polymer ?
#
loop_
_entity_poly.entity_id
_entity_poly.type
_entity_poly.pdbx_seq_one_letter_code
_entity_poly.pdbx_strand_id
1 'polypeptide(L)' 'MKKLIAALALGAAVATVGAAGAAEIEVTMLNKGEKGAMVFQPDFVSAAPGDTIR' A
#
# COMPACT_ATOMS: atom_id res chain seq x y z
N MET A 1 -12.37 -33.26 -20.21
CA MET A 1 -13.10 -32.06 -19.74
C MET A 1 -12.75 -31.66 -18.30
N LYS A 2 -12.80 -32.57 -17.32
CA LYS A 2 -12.45 -32.26 -15.90
C LYS A 2 -11.04 -31.67 -15.69
N LYS A 3 -10.03 -32.17 -16.42
CA LYS A 3 -8.64 -31.69 -16.35
C LYS A 3 -8.44 -30.26 -16.89
N LEU A 4 -9.22 -29.87 -17.90
CA LEU A 4 -9.19 -28.52 -18.47
C LEU A 4 -9.82 -27.51 -17.52
N ILE A 5 -10.91 -27.88 -16.84
CA ILE A 5 -11.56 -27.04 -15.82
C ILE A 5 -10.63 -26.83 -14.61
N ALA A 6 -9.95 -27.89 -14.16
CA ALA A 6 -8.97 -27.79 -13.08
C ALA A 6 -7.77 -26.89 -13.42
N ALA A 7 -7.26 -26.96 -14.66
CA ALA A 7 -6.18 -26.10 -15.13
C ALA A 7 -6.59 -24.62 -15.21
N LEU A 8 -7.83 -24.34 -15.66
CA LEU A 8 -8.36 -22.98 -15.69
C LEU A 8 -8.54 -22.38 -14.29
N ALA A 9 -9.06 -23.17 -13.35
CA ALA A 9 -9.26 -22.74 -11.96
C ALA A 9 -7.93 -22.43 -11.25
N LEU A 10 -6.89 -23.24 -11.52
CA LEU A 10 -5.56 -22.99 -10.99
C LEU A 10 -4.91 -21.74 -11.59
N GLY A 11 -5.07 -21.53 -12.90
CA GLY A 11 -4.59 -20.32 -13.57
C GLY A 11 -5.25 -19.04 -13.06
N ALA A 12 -6.56 -19.09 -12.78
CA ALA A 12 -7.29 -17.96 -12.20
C ALA A 12 -6.85 -17.65 -10.75
N ALA A 13 -6.55 -18.66 -9.94
CA ALA A 13 -6.09 -18.47 -8.56
C ALA A 13 -4.69 -17.86 -8.45
N VAL A 14 -3.79 -18.14 -9.41
CA VAL A 14 -2.43 -17.55 -9.44
C VAL A 14 -2.48 -16.08 -9.88
N ALA A 15 -3.43 -15.72 -10.74
CA ALA A 15 -3.58 -14.34 -11.22
C ALA A 15 -4.00 -13.34 -10.12
N THR A 16 -4.58 -13.81 -9.01
CA THR A 16 -5.04 -12.95 -7.90
C THR A 16 -3.98 -12.71 -6.82
N VAL A 17 -2.82 -13.36 -6.87
CA VAL A 17 -1.77 -13.26 -5.82
C VAL A 17 -0.86 -12.04 -6.02
N GLY A 18 -0.94 -11.36 -7.18
CA GLY A 18 0.11 -10.44 -7.65
C GLY A 18 -0.06 -8.95 -7.37
N ALA A 19 -0.91 -8.51 -6.45
CA ALA A 19 -1.10 -7.07 -6.19
C ALA A 19 -0.90 -6.70 -4.71
N ALA A 20 0.28 -7.02 -4.15
CA ALA A 20 0.75 -6.39 -2.92
C ALA A 20 1.26 -4.98 -3.27
N GLY A 21 0.35 -4.04 -3.49
CA GLY A 21 0.68 -2.63 -3.67
C GLY A 21 0.91 -1.99 -2.30
N ALA A 22 2.13 -2.04 -1.81
CA ALA A 22 2.55 -1.19 -0.68
C ALA A 22 2.53 0.26 -1.13
N ALA A 23 1.74 1.10 -0.47
CA ALA A 23 1.74 2.54 -0.74
C ALA A 23 2.95 3.20 -0.09
N GLU A 24 3.55 4.18 -0.79
CA GLU A 24 4.54 5.07 -0.20
C GLU A 24 3.84 6.37 0.20
N ILE A 25 4.00 6.76 1.47
CA ILE A 25 3.40 7.95 2.05
C ILE A 25 4.53 8.86 2.50
N GLU A 26 4.67 10.01 1.83
CA GLU A 26 5.69 11.01 2.16
C GLU A 26 5.22 11.91 3.32
N VAL A 27 6.06 12.06 4.34
CA VAL A 27 5.86 12.92 5.49
C VAL A 27 7.04 13.87 5.64
N THR A 28 6.75 15.15 5.47
CA THR A 28 7.77 16.20 5.55
C THR A 28 7.97 16.69 6.99
N MET A 29 9.24 16.89 7.37
CA MET A 29 9.60 17.53 8.65
C MET A 29 9.89 19.00 8.43
N LEU A 30 9.11 19.87 9.08
CA LEU A 30 9.20 21.31 8.90
C LEU A 30 9.48 22.02 10.21
N ASN A 31 10.42 22.96 10.20
CA ASN A 31 10.62 23.88 11.34
C ASN A 31 9.40 24.80 11.54
N LYS A 32 8.60 25.02 10.50
CA LYS A 32 7.34 25.76 10.55
C LYS A 32 6.37 25.22 9.50
N GLY A 33 5.16 24.88 9.91
CA GLY A 33 4.07 24.46 9.01
C GLY A 33 2.72 24.98 9.50
N GLU A 34 1.63 24.47 8.94
CA GLU A 34 0.27 25.01 9.17
C GLU A 34 -0.16 24.98 10.64
N LYS A 35 0.34 24.00 11.40
CA LYS A 35 0.00 23.81 12.83
C LYS A 35 1.00 24.45 13.81
N GLY A 36 2.00 25.19 13.33
CA GLY A 36 2.95 25.91 14.17
C GLY A 36 4.41 25.61 13.86
N ALA A 37 5.28 25.78 14.85
CA ALA A 37 6.70 25.48 14.74
C ALA A 37 6.97 23.99 15.01
N MET A 38 7.96 23.41 14.32
CA MET A 38 8.42 22.02 14.45
C MET A 38 7.32 20.98 14.25
N VAL A 39 6.86 20.81 13.00
CA VAL A 39 5.71 19.94 12.65
C VAL A 39 6.05 18.91 11.58
N PHE A 40 5.31 17.81 11.59
CA PHE A 40 5.25 16.84 10.49
C PHE A 40 4.03 17.14 9.61
N GLN A 41 4.17 16.98 8.29
CA GLN A 41 3.07 17.15 7.34
C GLN A 41 3.05 16.01 6.31
N PRO A 42 1.94 15.26 6.18
CA PRO A 42 0.72 15.34 7.00
C PRO A 42 0.97 14.95 8.46
N ASP A 43 0.14 15.46 9.38
CA ASP A 43 0.26 15.18 10.82
C ASP A 43 -0.57 13.97 11.28
N PHE A 44 -1.33 13.38 10.36
CA PHE A 44 -2.02 12.11 10.52
C PHE A 44 -1.85 11.27 9.26
N VAL A 45 -1.47 10.01 9.46
CA VAL A 45 -1.29 9.03 8.38
C VAL A 45 -2.10 7.78 8.71
N SER A 46 -2.99 7.39 7.79
CA SER A 46 -3.70 6.11 7.84
C SER A 46 -3.03 5.15 6.86
N ALA A 47 -2.17 4.28 7.37
CA ALA A 47 -1.42 3.30 6.58
C ALA A 47 -1.95 1.87 6.81
N ALA A 48 -1.80 1.01 5.80
CA ALA A 48 -2.06 -0.42 5.88
C ALA A 48 -0.74 -1.21 6.10
N PRO A 49 -0.81 -2.46 6.60
CA PRO A 49 0.39 -3.30 6.69
C PRO A 49 1.07 -3.48 5.34
N GLY A 50 2.36 -3.15 5.27
CA GLY A 50 3.16 -3.19 4.06
C GLY A 50 3.50 -1.82 3.49
N ASP A 51 2.75 -0.77 3.85
CA ASP A 51 3.02 0.60 3.42
C ASP A 51 4.33 1.15 4.01
N THR A 52 4.95 2.09 3.29
CA THR A 52 6.19 2.75 3.70
C THR A 52 5.93 4.22 3.99
N ILE A 53 6.43 4.70 5.13
CA ILE A 53 6.41 6.13 5.48
C ILE A 53 7.81 6.69 5.24
N ARG A 54 7.93 7.70 4.37
CA ARG A 54 9.21 8.31 3.99
C ARG A 54 9.29 9.77 4.40
#